data_AF-A0A2U9IM02-F1
#
_entry.id   AF-A0A2U9IM02-F1
#
_cell.length_a   1.000
_cell.length_b   1.000
_cell.length_c   1.000
_cell.angle_alpha   90.00
_cell.angle_beta   90.00
_cell.angle_gamma   90.00
#
_symmetry.space_group_name_H-M   'P 1'
#
loop_
_entity.id
_entity.type
_entity.pdbx_description
1 polymer ?
#
loop_
_entity_poly.entity_id
_entity_poly.type
_entity_poly.pdbx_seq_one_letter_code
_entity_poly.pdbx_strand_id
1 'polypeptide(L)'
;MTLNICYDKPFLGISNGRINLIIENNKIVEKSELNNCYELPFLLAERFLVYNGLLIPLIFKEDKAILARILFLLSGKTNHELFYYKNKQTSIFIDDNLLNIELDNLSKSYTKICGNYGSTRLVYCITNNKISILSSNKNYAEEALLSFKKFLDLVSRINNFVRPEFSEK
;
A
#
# COMPACT_ATOMS: atom_id res chain seq x y z
N MET A 1 9.38 6.35 -14.93
CA MET A 1 9.58 7.36 -13.88
C MET A 1 10.09 6.64 -12.65
N THR A 2 11.25 7.02 -12.14
CA THR A 2 11.80 6.44 -10.91
C THR A 2 11.15 7.12 -9.71
N LEU A 3 10.70 6.35 -8.73
CA LEU A 3 10.11 6.86 -7.50
C LEU A 3 11.11 6.65 -6.37
N ASN A 4 11.37 7.69 -5.60
CA ASN A 4 12.24 7.63 -4.44
C ASN A 4 11.47 8.01 -3.19
N ILE A 5 11.65 7.26 -2.10
CA ILE A 5 11.26 7.68 -0.77
C ILE A 5 12.45 8.39 -0.11
N CYS A 6 12.22 9.52 0.53
CA CYS A 6 13.28 10.33 1.12
C CYS A 6 13.00 10.59 2.61
N TYR A 7 14.06 10.65 3.40
CA TYR A 7 14.00 10.96 4.83
C TYR A 7 14.65 12.31 5.09
N ASP A 8 13.83 13.35 5.07
CA ASP A 8 14.22 14.72 5.36
C ASP A 8 13.77 15.05 6.79
N LYS A 9 14.51 14.51 7.77
CA LYS A 9 14.10 14.45 9.18
C LYS A 9 13.52 15.78 9.67
N PRO A 10 12.35 15.78 10.34
CA PRO A 10 11.58 14.63 10.82
C PRO A 10 10.59 14.05 9.80
N PHE A 11 10.62 14.47 8.54
CA PHE A 11 9.55 14.22 7.58
C PHE A 11 9.86 13.05 6.63
N LEU A 12 8.79 12.31 6.30
CA LEU A 12 8.78 11.38 5.18
C LEU A 12 8.45 12.16 3.90
N GLY A 13 9.27 11.97 2.88
CA GLY A 13 9.07 12.58 1.57
C GLY A 13 9.10 11.58 0.43
N ILE A 14 8.62 12.03 -0.73
CA ILE A 14 8.68 11.28 -1.99
C ILE A 14 9.19 12.20 -3.10
N SER A 15 9.99 11.64 -4.00
CA SER A 15 10.50 12.34 -5.19
C SER A 15 10.32 11.47 -6.43
N ASN A 16 10.05 12.12 -7.56
CA ASN A 16 10.18 11.52 -8.89
C ASN A 16 11.31 12.13 -9.74
N GLY A 17 12.21 12.89 -9.11
CA GLY A 17 13.28 13.65 -9.77
C GLY A 17 12.86 15.01 -10.33
N ARG A 18 11.55 15.33 -10.34
CA ARG A 18 11.02 16.65 -10.76
C ARG A 18 10.26 17.35 -9.66
N ILE A 19 9.39 16.60 -8.97
CA ILE A 19 8.55 17.07 -7.87
C ILE A 19 9.01 16.36 -6.61
N ASN A 20 9.20 17.12 -5.54
CA ASN A 20 9.55 16.60 -4.23
C ASN A 20 8.47 17.02 -3.22
N LEU A 21 7.87 16.05 -2.54
CA LEU A 21 6.80 16.29 -1.57
C LEU A 21 7.16 15.72 -0.22
N ILE A 22 6.73 16.39 0.86
CA ILE A 22 6.78 15.88 2.23
C ILE A 22 5.40 15.94 2.88
N ILE A 23 5.21 15.14 3.93
CA ILE A 23 4.09 15.31 4.87
C ILE A 23 4.59 16.10 6.08
N GLU A 24 4.13 17.35 6.21
CA GLU A 24 4.42 18.24 7.34
C GLU A 24 3.09 18.70 7.95
N ASN A 25 2.88 18.47 9.25
CA ASN A 25 1.65 18.86 9.96
C ASN A 25 0.36 18.38 9.25
N ASN A 26 0.34 17.14 8.77
CA ASN A 26 -0.75 16.53 7.98
C ASN A 26 -1.06 17.25 6.66
N LYS A 27 -0.16 18.11 6.17
CA LYS A 27 -0.26 18.78 4.87
C LYS A 27 0.85 18.29 3.94
N ILE A 28 0.53 18.29 2.65
CA ILE A 28 1.52 18.03 1.60
C ILE A 28 2.21 19.34 1.25
N VAL A 29 3.52 19.38 1.44
CA VAL A 29 4.36 20.54 1.13
C VAL A 29 5.34 20.14 0.05
N GLU A 30 5.51 21.03 -0.94
CA GLU A 30 6.50 20.86 -2.00
C GLU A 30 7.84 21.46 -1.56
N LYS A 31 8.93 20.74 -1.84
CA LYS A 31 10.30 21.16 -1.50
C LYS A 31 11.15 21.23 -2.76
N SER A 32 12.13 22.12 -2.76
CA SER A 32 13.10 22.21 -3.85
C SER A 32 13.99 20.97 -3.92
N GLU A 33 14.32 20.36 -2.78
CA GLU A 33 15.20 19.21 -2.67
C GLU A 33 14.82 18.35 -1.45
N LEU A 34 15.19 17.06 -1.47
CA LEU A 34 15.07 16.13 -0.36
C LEU A 34 16.36 15.34 -0.18
N ASN A 35 16.70 15.07 1.08
CA ASN A 35 17.89 14.31 1.44
C ASN A 35 17.55 12.83 1.74
N ASN A 36 18.57 11.97 1.73
CA ASN A 36 18.48 10.55 2.10
C ASN A 36 17.40 9.79 1.33
N CYS A 37 17.47 9.84 0.00
CA CYS A 37 16.51 9.21 -0.90
C CYS A 37 16.92 7.78 -1.27
N TYR A 38 15.93 6.89 -1.31
CA TYR A 38 16.07 5.49 -1.71
C TYR A 38 15.05 5.16 -2.79
N GLU A 39 15.50 4.47 -3.83
CA GLU A 39 14.63 4.02 -4.90
C GLU A 39 13.61 3.00 -4.40
N LEU A 40 12.35 3.23 -4.76
CA LEU A 40 11.25 2.34 -4.45
C LEU A 40 11.05 1.32 -5.57
N PRO A 41 10.80 0.04 -5.23
CA PRO A 41 10.62 -1.04 -6.21
C PRO A 41 9.21 -1.05 -6.84
N PHE A 42 8.70 0.12 -7.23
CA PHE A 42 7.38 0.26 -7.84
C PHE A 42 7.49 0.53 -9.34
N LEU A 43 6.57 -0.06 -10.11
CA LEU A 43 6.33 0.35 -11.48
C LEU A 43 5.06 1.21 -11.53
N LEU A 44 5.12 2.35 -12.21
CA LEU A 44 3.95 3.15 -12.53
C LEU A 44 3.40 2.73 -13.89
N ALA A 45 2.18 2.21 -13.91
CA ALA A 45 1.49 1.76 -15.12
C ALA A 45 0.11 2.39 -15.21
N GLU A 46 -0.05 3.34 -16.13
CA GLU A 46 -1.28 4.12 -16.33
C GLU A 46 -1.87 4.70 -15.02
N ARG A 47 -2.87 4.01 -14.45
CA ARG A 47 -3.60 4.39 -13.23
C ARG A 47 -3.28 3.46 -12.05
N PHE A 48 -2.14 2.80 -12.07
CA PHE A 48 -1.74 1.86 -11.03
C PHE A 48 -0.30 2.06 -10.58
N LEU A 49 -0.10 1.96 -9.27
CA LEU A 49 1.19 1.65 -8.68
C LEU A 49 1.29 0.12 -8.57
N VAL A 50 2.31 -0.46 -9.20
CA VAL A 50 2.48 -1.91 -9.33
C VAL A 50 3.61 -2.39 -8.42
N TYR A 51 3.34 -3.40 -7.61
CA TYR A 51 4.31 -4.03 -6.70
C TYR A 51 4.09 -5.52 -6.59
N ASN A 52 5.06 -6.34 -7.02
CA ASN A 52 4.96 -7.81 -6.94
C ASN A 52 3.61 -8.37 -7.44
N GLY A 53 3.07 -7.78 -8.53
CA GLY A 53 1.78 -8.14 -9.13
C GLY A 53 0.54 -7.53 -8.47
N LEU A 54 0.68 -6.85 -7.31
CA LEU A 54 -0.37 -5.98 -6.77
C LEU A 54 -0.53 -4.76 -7.67
N LEU A 55 -1.78 -4.36 -7.86
CA LEU A 55 -2.17 -3.16 -8.58
C LEU A 55 -2.90 -2.26 -7.59
N ILE A 56 -2.25 -1.17 -7.20
CA ILE A 56 -2.80 -0.19 -6.26
C ILE A 56 -3.34 0.98 -7.10
N PRO A 57 -4.65 1.26 -7.07
CA PRO A 57 -5.23 2.31 -7.89
C PRO A 57 -4.69 3.70 -7.56
N LEU A 58 -4.33 4.43 -8.63
CA LEU A 58 -4.00 5.85 -8.61
C LEU A 58 -5.13 6.57 -9.34
N ILE A 59 -6.00 7.23 -8.57
CA ILE A 59 -7.26 7.83 -9.07
C ILE A 59 -6.98 9.15 -9.81
N PHE A 60 -5.83 9.77 -9.53
CA PHE A 60 -5.43 11.07 -10.07
C PHE A 60 -4.61 10.95 -11.35
N LYS A 61 -4.67 11.99 -12.19
CA LYS A 61 -3.87 12.12 -13.41
C LYS A 61 -2.66 13.05 -13.25
N GLU A 62 -2.72 13.95 -12.28
CA GLU A 62 -1.67 14.95 -12.05
C GLU A 62 -0.55 14.34 -11.21
N ASP A 63 0.70 14.51 -11.66
CA ASP A 63 1.90 13.93 -11.02
C ASP A 63 1.98 14.26 -9.53
N LYS A 64 1.67 15.51 -9.15
CA LYS A 64 1.68 15.94 -7.74
C LYS A 64 0.66 15.19 -6.89
N ALA A 65 -0.56 15.01 -7.40
CA ALA A 65 -1.60 14.26 -6.70
C ALA A 65 -1.30 12.76 -6.65
N ILE A 66 -0.72 12.20 -7.71
CA ILE A 66 -0.21 10.82 -7.75
C ILE A 66 0.86 10.62 -6.67
N LEU A 67 1.87 11.49 -6.62
CA LEU A 67 2.93 11.41 -5.63
C LEU A 67 2.41 11.56 -4.20
N ALA A 68 1.52 12.52 -3.95
CA ALA A 68 0.88 12.68 -2.65
C ALA A 68 0.14 11.41 -2.24
N ARG A 69 -0.62 10.80 -3.15
CA ARG A 69 -1.32 9.53 -2.90
C ARG A 69 -0.35 8.40 -2.53
N ILE A 70 0.75 8.26 -3.26
CA ILE A 70 1.78 7.25 -2.97
C ILE A 70 2.42 7.52 -1.61
N LEU A 71 2.75 8.79 -1.31
CA LEU A 71 3.32 9.17 -0.02
C LEU A 71 2.38 8.84 1.15
N PHE A 72 1.08 9.11 1.02
CA PHE A 72 0.09 8.72 2.03
C PHE A 72 0.00 7.20 2.20
N LEU A 73 -0.04 6.43 1.12
CA LEU A 73 -0.02 4.97 1.17
C LEU A 73 1.23 4.46 1.91
N LEU A 74 2.40 5.01 1.59
CA LEU A 74 3.67 4.60 2.21
C LEU A 74 3.84 5.09 3.65
N SER A 75 3.12 6.14 4.06
CA SER A 75 3.00 6.50 5.49
C SER A 75 2.27 5.44 6.31
N GLY A 76 1.54 4.53 5.64
CA GLY A 76 0.85 3.40 6.25
C GLY A 76 -0.36 3.77 7.11
N LYS A 77 -0.79 5.03 7.05
CA LYS A 77 -1.95 5.60 7.78
C LYS A 77 -3.26 5.58 6.98
N THR A 78 -3.26 4.98 5.79
CA THR A 78 -4.45 4.85 4.95
C THR A 78 -5.27 3.63 5.36
N ASN A 79 -6.59 3.77 5.37
CA ASN A 79 -7.57 2.73 5.66
C ASN A 79 -8.62 2.64 4.54
N HIS A 80 -9.48 1.61 4.59
CA HIS A 80 -10.52 1.34 3.59
C HIS A 80 -9.99 1.30 2.15
N GLU A 81 -8.86 0.62 2.00
CA GLU A 81 -8.14 0.53 0.74
C GLU A 81 -8.59 -0.68 -0.10
N LEU A 82 -8.58 -0.51 -1.42
CA LEU A 82 -8.89 -1.58 -2.37
C LEU A 82 -7.73 -1.77 -3.33
N PHE A 83 -7.03 -2.89 -3.17
CA PHE A 83 -5.98 -3.31 -4.08
C PHE A 83 -6.47 -4.46 -4.97
N TYR A 84 -5.77 -4.66 -6.07
CA TYR A 84 -6.07 -5.75 -7.00
C TYR A 84 -4.85 -6.63 -7.23
N TYR A 85 -5.08 -7.86 -7.67
CA TYR A 85 -4.04 -8.79 -8.08
C TYR A 85 -4.44 -9.52 -9.39
N LYS A 86 -3.43 -9.88 -10.19
CA LYS A 86 -3.55 -10.57 -11.51
C LYS A 86 -4.65 -9.97 -12.39
N ASN A 87 -4.40 -8.75 -12.91
CA ASN A 87 -5.34 -8.03 -13.78
C ASN A 87 -6.76 -7.90 -13.19
N LYS A 88 -6.86 -7.64 -11.89
CA LYS A 88 -8.12 -7.45 -11.15
C LYS A 88 -9.00 -8.69 -11.03
N GLN A 89 -8.45 -9.88 -11.20
CA GLN A 89 -9.17 -11.13 -10.92
C GLN A 89 -9.32 -11.40 -9.42
N THR A 90 -8.48 -10.75 -8.60
CA THR A 90 -8.53 -10.82 -7.15
C THR A 90 -8.59 -9.41 -6.59
N SER A 91 -9.49 -9.20 -5.63
CA SER A 91 -9.64 -7.95 -4.90
C SER A 91 -9.18 -8.15 -3.47
N ILE A 92 -8.41 -7.19 -2.95
CA ILE A 92 -7.94 -7.17 -1.57
C ILE A 92 -8.52 -5.91 -0.94
N PHE A 93 -9.42 -6.10 0.00
CA PHE A 93 -10.05 -5.04 0.78
C PHE A 93 -9.38 -4.92 2.13
N ILE A 94 -9.04 -3.70 2.52
CA ILE A 94 -8.23 -3.40 3.70
C ILE A 94 -9.04 -2.44 4.56
N ASP A 95 -9.53 -2.91 5.70
CA ASP A 95 -10.49 -2.18 6.53
C ASP A 95 -9.85 -1.35 7.65
N ASP A 96 -8.54 -1.51 7.88
CA ASP A 96 -7.77 -0.80 8.91
C ASP A 96 -6.53 -0.12 8.30
N ASN A 97 -5.78 0.64 9.10
CA ASN A 97 -4.52 1.24 8.68
C ASN A 97 -3.52 0.17 8.27
N LEU A 98 -2.78 0.39 7.18
CA LEU A 98 -1.79 -0.56 6.67
C LEU A 98 -0.78 -1.01 7.73
N LEU A 99 -0.32 -0.12 8.62
CA LEU A 99 0.60 -0.49 9.71
C LEU A 99 -0.04 -1.34 10.83
N ASN A 100 -1.37 -1.38 10.90
CA ASN A 100 -2.13 -2.13 11.91
C ASN A 100 -2.63 -3.48 11.38
N ILE A 101 -2.45 -3.77 10.09
CA ILE A 101 -2.93 -5.02 9.50
C ILE A 101 -2.13 -6.20 10.05
N GLU A 102 -2.84 -7.13 10.65
CA GLU A 102 -2.31 -8.41 11.09
C GLU A 102 -2.87 -9.52 10.19
N LEU A 103 -1.99 -10.42 9.75
CA LEU A 103 -2.32 -11.52 8.82
C LEU A 103 -2.41 -12.87 9.53
N ASP A 104 -2.64 -12.86 10.83
CA ASP A 104 -2.96 -14.01 11.65
C ASP A 104 -4.45 -14.34 11.60
N ASN A 105 -4.80 -15.56 12.03
CA ASN A 105 -6.18 -16.01 12.19
C ASN A 105 -7.06 -15.86 10.93
N LEU A 106 -6.46 -15.90 9.73
CA LEU A 106 -7.18 -15.78 8.47
C LEU A 106 -8.05 -17.02 8.23
N SER A 107 -9.36 -16.81 8.18
CA SER A 107 -10.31 -17.82 7.74
C SER A 107 -10.24 -17.98 6.21
N LYS A 108 -10.38 -19.21 5.73
CA LYS A 108 -10.30 -19.54 4.30
C LYS A 108 -11.47 -20.41 3.89
N SER A 109 -12.28 -19.97 2.92
CA SER A 109 -13.46 -20.71 2.49
C SER A 109 -13.95 -20.31 1.11
N TYR A 110 -14.81 -21.12 0.51
CA TYR A 110 -15.62 -20.70 -0.63
C TYR A 110 -16.95 -20.15 -0.13
N THR A 111 -17.25 -18.91 -0.50
CA THR A 111 -18.39 -18.17 0.06
C THR A 111 -18.89 -17.10 -0.90
N LYS A 112 -20.11 -16.62 -0.69
CA LYS A 112 -20.63 -15.41 -1.35
C LYS A 112 -20.37 -14.14 -0.53
N ILE A 113 -19.95 -14.27 0.73
CA ILE A 113 -19.67 -13.16 1.64
C ILE A 113 -18.27 -13.38 2.24
N CYS A 114 -17.38 -12.42 2.05
CA CYS A 114 -16.01 -12.43 2.54
C CYS A 114 -15.76 -11.19 3.39
N GLY A 115 -15.72 -11.35 4.71
CA GLY A 115 -15.75 -10.23 5.65
C GLY A 115 -17.00 -9.37 5.43
N ASN A 116 -16.80 -8.08 5.19
CA ASN A 116 -17.87 -7.11 4.90
C ASN A 116 -18.28 -7.05 3.41
N TYR A 117 -17.72 -7.92 2.57
CA TYR A 117 -17.82 -7.79 1.12
C TYR A 117 -18.60 -8.94 0.49
N GLY A 118 -19.67 -8.57 -0.23
CA GLY A 118 -20.53 -9.51 -0.95
C GLY A 118 -20.08 -9.76 -2.39
N SER A 119 -20.32 -10.97 -2.88
CA SER A 119 -20.14 -11.38 -4.27
C SER A 119 -21.44 -12.00 -4.80
N THR A 120 -21.76 -11.72 -6.07
CA THR A 120 -22.88 -12.36 -6.77
C THR A 120 -22.61 -13.83 -7.10
N ARG A 121 -21.35 -14.26 -7.03
CA ARG A 121 -20.89 -15.63 -7.32
C ARG A 121 -20.12 -16.21 -6.12
N LEU A 122 -20.07 -17.54 -6.02
CA LEU A 122 -19.20 -18.22 -5.07
C LEU A 122 -17.74 -17.89 -5.42
N VAL A 123 -16.99 -17.38 -4.45
CA VAL A 123 -15.58 -17.00 -4.60
C VAL A 123 -14.76 -17.64 -3.48
N TYR A 124 -13.47 -17.86 -3.73
CA TYR A 124 -12.54 -18.18 -2.67
C TYR A 124 -12.23 -16.91 -1.87
N CYS A 125 -12.38 -17.01 -0.57
CA CYS A 125 -12.23 -15.94 0.40
C CYS A 125 -11.10 -16.27 1.37
N ILE A 126 -10.24 -15.29 1.63
CA ILE A 126 -9.29 -15.29 2.75
C ILE A 126 -9.56 -14.03 3.58
N THR A 127 -9.94 -14.14 4.85
CA THR A 127 -10.41 -12.98 5.61
C THR A 127 -10.21 -13.08 7.12
N ASN A 128 -10.01 -11.93 7.74
CA ASN A 128 -10.21 -11.66 9.18
C ASN A 128 -10.95 -10.31 9.34
N ASN A 129 -10.90 -9.71 10.53
CA ASN A 129 -11.57 -8.44 10.82
C ASN A 129 -10.92 -7.20 10.18
N LYS A 130 -9.71 -7.32 9.60
CA LYS A 130 -8.93 -6.20 9.05
C LYS A 130 -8.73 -6.28 7.54
N ILE A 131 -8.81 -7.48 6.97
CA ILE A 131 -8.58 -7.72 5.53
C ILE A 131 -9.52 -8.79 5.00
N SER A 132 -9.95 -8.59 3.74
CA SER A 132 -10.70 -9.57 2.97
C SER A 132 -10.13 -9.70 1.56
N ILE A 133 -9.75 -10.91 1.15
CA ILE A 133 -9.26 -11.21 -0.19
C ILE A 133 -10.29 -12.07 -0.90
N LEU A 134 -10.82 -11.58 -2.02
CA LEU A 134 -11.85 -12.26 -2.81
C LEU A 134 -11.26 -12.61 -4.17
N SER A 135 -11.34 -13.89 -4.55
CA SER A 135 -10.90 -14.35 -5.86
C SER A 135 -11.80 -15.46 -6.39
N SER A 136 -12.01 -15.52 -7.70
CA SER A 136 -12.60 -16.71 -8.35
C SER A 136 -11.65 -17.92 -8.30
N ASN A 137 -10.36 -17.71 -8.05
CA ASN A 137 -9.33 -18.73 -8.06
C ASN A 137 -8.58 -18.78 -6.72
N LYS A 138 -8.53 -19.97 -6.09
CA LYS A 138 -7.82 -20.18 -4.82
C LYS A 138 -6.34 -19.81 -4.89
N ASN A 139 -5.64 -20.21 -5.94
CA ASN A 139 -4.21 -19.95 -6.07
C ASN A 139 -3.93 -18.45 -6.19
N TYR A 140 -4.75 -17.71 -6.93
CA TYR A 140 -4.60 -16.25 -7.03
C TYR A 140 -4.86 -15.53 -5.71
N ALA A 141 -5.80 -16.01 -4.88
CA ALA A 141 -6.00 -15.45 -3.55
C ALA A 141 -4.78 -15.66 -2.64
N GLU A 142 -4.19 -16.86 -2.66
CA GLU A 142 -2.99 -17.17 -1.87
C GLU A 142 -1.76 -16.39 -2.35
N GLU A 143 -1.57 -16.28 -3.66
CA GLU A 143 -0.52 -15.43 -4.27
C GLU A 143 -0.72 -13.95 -3.90
N ALA A 144 -1.96 -13.46 -3.94
CA ALA A 144 -2.30 -12.10 -3.57
C ALA A 144 -1.98 -11.83 -2.08
N LEU A 145 -2.30 -12.77 -1.18
CA LEU A 145 -1.94 -12.67 0.24
C LEU A 145 -0.42 -12.56 0.43
N LEU A 146 0.37 -13.39 -0.28
CA LEU A 146 1.83 -13.35 -0.21
C LEU A 146 2.40 -12.03 -0.73
N SER A 147 1.89 -11.53 -1.85
CA SER A 147 2.30 -10.22 -2.39
C SER A 147 1.91 -9.07 -1.46
N PHE A 148 0.73 -9.14 -0.86
CA PHE A 148 0.26 -8.15 0.11
C PHE A 148 1.10 -8.14 1.39
N LYS A 149 1.48 -9.31 1.92
CA LYS A 149 2.42 -9.41 3.04
C LYS A 149 3.74 -8.70 2.74
N LYS A 150 4.35 -8.95 1.57
CA LYS A 150 5.59 -8.26 1.15
C LYS A 150 5.42 -6.74 1.07
N PHE A 151 4.23 -6.29 0.67
CA PHE A 151 3.92 -4.86 0.61
C PHE A 151 3.84 -4.24 2.01
N LEU A 152 3.16 -4.91 2.95
CA LEU A 152 3.14 -4.49 4.35
C LEU A 152 4.54 -4.44 4.96
N ASP A 153 5.39 -5.44 4.66
CA ASP A 153 6.79 -5.46 5.12
C ASP A 153 7.62 -4.29 4.55
N LEU A 154 7.33 -3.86 3.31
CA LEU A 154 7.96 -2.67 2.72
C LEU A 154 7.49 -1.40 3.44
N VAL A 155 6.19 -1.22 3.63
CA VAL A 155 5.61 -0.06 4.32
C VAL A 155 6.12 0.04 5.77
N SER A 156 6.16 -1.09 6.49
CA SER A 156 6.68 -1.15 7.86
C SER A 156 8.16 -0.76 7.92
N ARG A 157 9.00 -1.28 7.02
CA ARG A 157 10.42 -0.88 6.92
C ARG A 157 10.54 0.62 6.70
N ILE A 158 9.81 1.18 5.75
CA ILE A 158 9.83 2.63 5.46
C ILE A 158 9.54 3.43 6.73
N ASN A 159 8.52 3.04 7.51
CA ASN A 159 8.13 3.79 8.72
C ASN A 159 9.04 3.53 9.93
N ASN A 160 9.73 2.39 9.99
CA ASN A 160 10.71 2.10 11.04
C ASN A 160 12.05 2.83 10.82
N PHE A 161 12.45 3.08 9.56
CA PHE A 161 13.62 3.92 9.25
C PHE A 161 13.43 5.38 9.70
N VAL A 162 12.19 5.87 9.81
CA VAL A 162 11.86 7.21 10.36
C VAL A 162 12.02 7.27 11.88
N ARG A 163 12.05 6.13 12.58
CA ARG A 163 12.10 6.05 14.05
C ARG A 163 13.48 5.64 14.62
N PRO A 164 14.62 6.28 14.31
CA PRO A 164 15.83 6.00 15.05
C PRO A 164 15.92 6.90 16.29
N GLU A 165 14.90 6.96 17.16
CA GLU A 165 15.04 7.53 18.50
C GLU A 165 14.07 6.84 19.47
N PHE A 166 14.58 5.83 20.18
CA PHE A 166 14.46 5.62 21.63
C PHE A 166 15.33 4.41 22.03
N SER A 167 16.66 4.55 21.92
CA SER A 167 17.62 3.76 22.70
C SER A 167 18.90 4.55 22.97
N GLU A 168 18.75 5.78 23.44
CA GLU A 168 19.74 6.40 24.32
C GLU A 168 19.00 6.88 25.56
N LYS A 169 18.98 6.02 26.58
CA LYS A 169 19.15 6.32 28.00
C LYS A 169 19.31 5.02 28.77
#